data_AF-A0A8T4PN29-F1
#
_entry.id   AF-A0A8T4PN29-F1
#
_cell.length_a   1.000
_cell.length_b   1.000
_cell.length_c   1.000
_cell.angle_alpha   90.00
_cell.angle_beta   90.00
_cell.angle_gamma   90.00
#
_symmetry.space_group_name_H-M   'P 1'
#
loop_
_entity.id
_entity.type
_entity.pdbx_description
1 polymer ?
#
loop_
_entity_poly.entity_id
_entity_poly.type
_entity_poly.pdbx_seq_one_letter_code
_entity_poly.pdbx_strand_id
1 'polypeptide(L)'
;MIAKTREALKKLEFGILELLIGALMVIGLIGYFSGVPADLDWIDHTVSFIIFSYLFYKLNVTSILFGKTSRFANLIIIISYFSLFFKDIISYTSLDAFNFKVLKFVDNIYIFFSNNLFITNIVTFYIGSIGILIISIYLAKKIEVSHPSFLYAVYPKQIKNKFIKFLSIFILLLGFYYFVYNIILEWLEFTIDDPVIATGIVFFVYGIAKQHKKFHAGNFIFKIGDFSSKWYGRFVSLFHYKKTLPLAISGLLILHALSDLGVFAYSLTFSKENFYLEFLEEESHAPFLKLFFGDAQGLPILSTISLLVAYLLNALSLVIFLIIPVIVWAKMFSQKEFHFSRVYLFFIYSSIIAYLLLPGYIIKPLSEPSIVGADIVTISLLETSSILDRFLANRLVIPVAVSLISVISGFVIYILSSNSKAKRELYAISIISGLVFYTIYLYYFFSSLLTYLYVNILASMQAAHFLIGIVLGILLILSAMFYVGGYFMFLYEIVMEYHRRKWSDPIDEELVVAIKKIRSVKKRMLKAKKQVKAGQDKL
;
A
#
# COMPACT_ATOMS: atom_id res chain seq x y z
N MET A 1 -37.02 -5.42 28.48
CA MET A 1 -35.68 -5.33 29.12
C MET A 1 -34.56 -5.70 28.15
N ILE A 2 -34.36 -6.99 27.81
CA ILE A 2 -33.28 -7.50 26.94
C ILE A 2 -33.02 -6.66 25.66
N ALA A 3 -34.07 -6.21 24.96
CA ALA A 3 -33.91 -5.36 23.77
C ALA A 3 -33.25 -3.99 24.08
N LYS A 4 -33.64 -3.32 25.17
CA LYS A 4 -32.99 -2.07 25.63
C LYS A 4 -31.55 -2.31 26.05
N THR A 5 -31.27 -3.41 26.77
CA THR A 5 -29.90 -3.79 27.16
C THR A 5 -29.02 -4.04 25.92
N ARG A 6 -29.56 -4.72 24.89
CA ARG A 6 -28.86 -4.97 23.62
C ARG A 6 -28.64 -3.71 22.78
N GLU A 7 -29.54 -2.72 22.88
CA GLU A 7 -29.36 -1.43 22.23
C GLU A 7 -28.35 -0.55 22.97
N ALA A 8 -28.38 -0.55 24.31
CA ALA A 8 -27.39 0.12 25.14
C ALA A 8 -25.99 -0.47 24.94
N LEU A 9 -25.85 -1.79 24.93
CA LEU A 9 -24.59 -2.48 24.61
C LEU A 9 -24.08 -2.07 23.22
N LYS A 10 -24.93 -2.04 22.19
CA LYS A 10 -24.51 -1.57 20.86
C LYS A 10 -24.07 -0.11 20.81
N LYS A 11 -24.73 0.77 21.56
CA LYS A 11 -24.35 2.19 21.66
C LYS A 11 -23.02 2.35 22.40
N LEU A 12 -22.77 1.51 23.41
CA LEU A 12 -21.54 1.48 24.18
C LEU A 12 -20.37 0.85 23.40
N GLU A 13 -20.59 -0.27 22.70
CA GLU A 13 -19.67 -0.86 21.71
C GLU A 13 -19.24 0.17 20.66
N PHE A 14 -20.21 0.94 20.14
CA PHE A 14 -19.96 1.97 19.13
C PHE A 14 -19.17 3.16 19.70
N GLY A 15 -19.58 3.68 20.87
CA GLY A 15 -18.90 4.80 21.53
C GLY A 15 -17.47 4.46 21.99
N ILE A 16 -17.22 3.23 22.44
CA ILE A 16 -15.86 2.76 22.76
C ILE A 16 -15.00 2.70 21.49
N LEU A 17 -15.53 2.18 20.38
CA LEU A 17 -14.80 2.11 19.11
C LEU A 17 -14.49 3.51 18.56
N GLU A 18 -15.45 4.45 18.61
CA GLU A 18 -15.24 5.84 18.20
C GLU A 18 -14.22 6.57 19.10
N LEU A 19 -14.30 6.37 20.42
CA LEU A 19 -13.34 6.95 21.37
C LEU A 19 -11.93 6.39 21.17
N LEU A 20 -11.81 5.09 20.93
CA LEU A 20 -10.54 4.42 20.71
C LEU A 20 -9.91 4.87 19.38
N ILE A 21 -10.66 4.86 18.27
CA ILE A 21 -10.18 5.42 16.99
C ILE A 21 -9.80 6.90 17.13
N GLY A 22 -10.60 7.68 17.87
CA GLY A 22 -10.29 9.09 18.16
C GLY A 22 -9.01 9.27 18.98
N ALA A 23 -8.69 8.34 19.88
CA ALA A 23 -7.45 8.36 20.66
C ALA A 23 -6.23 8.04 19.79
N LEU A 24 -6.28 6.98 18.96
CA LEU A 24 -5.22 6.65 17.98
C LEU A 24 -4.98 7.86 17.05
N MET A 25 -6.05 8.47 16.52
CA MET A 25 -5.95 9.69 15.70
C MET A 25 -5.33 10.90 16.40
N VAL A 26 -5.34 10.97 17.73
CA VAL A 26 -4.66 12.01 18.50
C VAL A 26 -3.20 11.62 18.78
N ILE A 27 -2.90 10.33 18.98
CA ILE A 27 -1.53 9.82 19.19
C ILE A 27 -0.70 10.02 17.91
N GLY A 28 -1.14 9.51 16.75
CA GLY A 28 -0.47 9.78 15.47
C GLY A 28 -0.38 11.27 15.11
N LEU A 29 -1.36 12.10 15.52
CA LEU A 29 -1.22 13.57 15.38
C LEU A 29 -0.03 14.13 16.17
N ILE A 30 0.20 13.61 17.38
CA ILE A 30 1.30 14.01 18.26
C ILE A 30 2.63 13.40 17.75
N GLY A 31 2.61 12.20 17.18
CA GLY A 31 3.75 11.59 16.48
C GLY A 31 4.23 12.47 15.33
N TYR A 32 3.28 12.82 14.46
CA TYR A 32 3.50 13.72 13.32
C TYR A 32 4.19 15.03 13.70
N PHE A 33 3.84 15.66 14.83
CA PHE A 33 4.40 16.98 15.19
C PHE A 33 5.58 16.97 16.17
N SER A 34 5.59 16.10 17.18
CA SER A 34 6.52 16.21 18.32
C SER A 34 7.25 14.93 18.70
N GLY A 35 6.99 13.82 18.02
CA GLY A 35 7.42 12.49 18.46
C GLY A 35 6.57 12.00 19.64
N VAL A 36 6.38 10.69 19.73
CA VAL A 36 5.58 10.03 20.76
C VAL A 36 6.52 9.18 21.62
N PRO A 37 6.31 9.08 22.95
CA PRO A 37 7.06 8.13 23.78
C PRO A 37 6.88 6.71 23.26
N ALA A 38 7.97 5.94 23.15
CA ALA A 38 7.98 4.60 22.57
C ALA A 38 6.87 3.66 23.14
N ASP A 39 6.50 3.80 24.41
CA ASP A 39 5.37 3.07 25.00
C ASP A 39 4.02 3.28 24.27
N LEU A 40 3.77 4.53 23.88
CA LEU A 40 2.51 4.97 23.25
C LEU A 40 2.52 4.69 21.75
N ASP A 41 3.67 4.81 21.11
CA ASP A 41 3.90 4.44 19.70
C ASP A 41 3.65 2.93 19.52
N TRP A 42 4.22 2.12 20.41
CA TRP A 42 3.98 0.67 20.46
C TRP A 42 2.51 0.31 20.72
N ILE A 43 1.81 1.05 21.59
CA ILE A 43 0.38 0.86 21.81
C ILE A 43 -0.40 1.16 20.53
N ASP A 44 -0.09 2.27 19.84
CA ASP A 44 -0.79 2.72 18.64
C ASP A 44 -0.70 1.63 17.55
N HIS A 45 0.52 1.24 17.19
CA HIS A 45 0.79 0.16 16.23
C HIS A 45 0.11 -1.16 16.63
N THR A 46 0.31 -1.63 17.86
CA THR A 46 -0.25 -2.92 18.34
C THR A 46 -1.78 -2.93 18.30
N VAL A 47 -2.42 -1.85 18.73
CA VAL A 47 -3.89 -1.72 18.75
C VAL A 47 -4.42 -1.60 17.32
N SER A 48 -3.75 -0.84 16.45
CA SER A 48 -4.02 -0.78 15.01
C SER A 48 -4.00 -2.17 14.38
N PHE A 49 -2.95 -2.99 14.57
CA PHE A 49 -2.91 -4.35 14.02
C PHE A 49 -4.06 -5.24 14.47
N ILE A 50 -4.46 -5.15 15.75
CA ILE A 50 -5.60 -5.90 16.29
C ILE A 50 -6.90 -5.46 15.63
N ILE A 51 -7.11 -4.16 15.45
CA ILE A 51 -8.29 -3.59 14.78
C ILE A 51 -8.33 -4.01 13.31
N PHE A 52 -7.22 -3.92 12.57
CA PHE A 52 -7.18 -4.32 11.17
C PHE A 52 -7.35 -5.83 10.97
N SER A 53 -6.77 -6.64 11.85
CA SER A 53 -7.04 -8.09 11.90
C SER A 53 -8.53 -8.40 12.12
N TYR A 54 -9.17 -7.67 13.03
CA TYR A 54 -10.62 -7.75 13.24
C TYR A 54 -11.43 -7.27 12.04
N LEU A 55 -10.99 -6.24 11.32
CA LEU A 55 -11.60 -5.80 10.06
C LEU A 55 -11.50 -6.90 9.00
N PHE A 56 -10.35 -7.54 8.80
CA PHE A 56 -10.22 -8.71 7.91
C PHE A 56 -11.17 -9.86 8.29
N TYR A 57 -11.38 -10.12 9.58
CA TYR A 57 -12.40 -11.06 10.05
C TYR A 57 -13.82 -10.65 9.60
N LYS A 58 -14.17 -9.36 9.71
CA LYS A 58 -15.47 -8.81 9.24
C LYS A 58 -15.64 -8.80 7.73
N LEU A 59 -14.55 -8.65 6.97
CA LEU A 59 -14.54 -8.71 5.50
C LEU A 59 -14.83 -10.12 4.97
N ASN A 60 -14.76 -11.14 5.85
CA ASN A 60 -15.01 -12.55 5.54
C ASN A 60 -14.12 -13.08 4.41
N VAL A 61 -12.83 -13.27 4.68
CA VAL A 61 -11.83 -13.82 3.74
C VAL A 61 -12.34 -15.03 2.95
N THR A 62 -13.02 -15.99 3.59
CA THR A 62 -13.64 -17.14 2.89
C THR A 62 -14.65 -16.78 1.81
N SER A 63 -15.38 -15.67 1.97
CA SER A 63 -16.31 -15.18 0.95
C SER A 63 -15.59 -14.64 -0.29
N ILE A 64 -14.44 -13.99 -0.11
CA ILE A 64 -13.62 -13.46 -1.20
C ILE A 64 -12.97 -14.61 -1.97
N LEU A 65 -12.36 -15.54 -1.23
CA LEU A 65 -11.59 -16.63 -1.82
C LEU A 65 -12.46 -17.74 -2.42
N PHE A 66 -13.62 -18.04 -1.83
CA PHE A 66 -14.44 -19.23 -2.17
C PHE A 66 -15.93 -18.94 -2.44
N GLY A 67 -16.41 -17.72 -2.21
CA GLY A 67 -17.80 -17.31 -2.46
C GLY A 67 -18.80 -17.73 -1.37
N LYS A 68 -18.33 -18.48 -0.35
CA LYS A 68 -19.13 -18.90 0.80
C LYS A 68 -18.49 -18.40 2.10
N THR A 69 -19.30 -17.83 2.99
CA THR A 69 -18.84 -17.38 4.32
C THR A 69 -18.75 -18.55 5.30
N SER A 70 -17.61 -18.73 5.99
CA SER A 70 -17.51 -19.57 7.18
C SER A 70 -16.85 -18.79 8.32
N ARG A 71 -17.62 -18.48 9.38
CA ARG A 71 -17.13 -17.69 10.53
C ARG A 71 -16.01 -18.37 11.29
N PHE A 72 -16.10 -19.69 11.47
CA PHE A 72 -15.08 -20.51 12.13
C PHE A 72 -13.78 -20.51 11.32
N ALA A 73 -13.87 -20.71 10.01
CA ALA A 73 -12.70 -20.69 9.14
C ALA A 73 -12.07 -19.30 9.05
N ASN A 74 -12.88 -18.22 8.96
CA ASN A 74 -12.36 -16.85 9.02
C ASN A 74 -11.60 -16.60 10.34
N LEU A 75 -12.13 -17.04 11.49
CA LEU A 75 -11.46 -16.86 12.77
C LEU A 75 -10.08 -17.54 12.79
N ILE A 76 -10.01 -18.82 12.38
CA ILE A 76 -8.73 -19.54 12.34
C ILE A 76 -7.77 -18.92 11.33
N ILE A 77 -8.23 -18.54 10.14
CA ILE A 77 -7.41 -17.86 9.12
C ILE A 77 -6.79 -16.59 9.70
N ILE A 78 -7.57 -15.72 10.36
CA ILE A 78 -7.04 -14.48 10.94
C ILE A 78 -6.08 -14.75 12.10
N ILE A 79 -6.37 -15.71 12.99
CA ILE A 79 -5.42 -16.09 14.05
C ILE A 79 -4.11 -16.59 13.42
N SER A 80 -4.17 -17.42 12.38
CA SER A 80 -2.98 -17.94 11.70
C SER A 80 -2.19 -16.85 10.99
N TYR A 81 -2.86 -15.91 10.32
CA TYR A 81 -2.22 -14.78 9.66
C TYR A 81 -1.58 -13.82 10.67
N PHE A 82 -2.28 -13.51 11.76
CA PHE A 82 -1.73 -12.71 12.85
C PHE A 82 -0.51 -13.39 13.47
N SER A 83 -0.53 -14.71 13.69
CA SER A 83 0.66 -15.44 14.16
C SER A 83 1.84 -15.43 13.17
N LEU A 84 1.62 -15.38 11.86
CA LEU A 84 2.72 -15.20 10.89
C LEU A 84 3.29 -13.77 10.91
N PHE A 85 2.42 -12.77 11.06
CA PHE A 85 2.79 -11.34 11.16
C PHE A 85 3.38 -10.97 12.54
N PHE A 86 3.10 -11.74 13.59
CA PHE A 86 3.49 -11.40 14.96
C PHE A 86 5.02 -11.24 15.15
N LYS A 87 5.83 -11.84 14.25
CA LYS A 87 7.29 -11.62 14.18
C LYS A 87 7.66 -10.13 14.06
N ASP A 88 6.88 -9.36 13.31
CA ASP A 88 7.18 -7.97 12.98
C ASP A 88 6.89 -7.07 14.19
N ILE A 89 5.76 -7.32 14.86
CA ILE A 89 5.43 -6.74 16.18
C ILE A 89 6.55 -7.04 17.19
N ILE A 90 7.06 -8.27 17.27
CA ILE A 90 8.14 -8.61 18.21
C ILE A 90 9.45 -7.91 17.84
N SER A 91 9.83 -7.87 16.55
CA SER A 91 11.04 -7.20 16.09
C SER A 91 11.02 -5.71 16.45
N TYR A 92 9.92 -5.01 16.13
CA TYR A 92 9.69 -3.62 16.55
C TYR A 92 9.77 -3.48 18.08
N THR A 93 9.06 -4.34 18.83
CA THR A 93 9.12 -4.36 20.30
C THR A 93 10.55 -4.49 20.84
N SER A 94 11.40 -5.32 20.20
CA SER A 94 12.77 -5.60 20.68
C SER A 94 13.74 -4.42 20.54
N LEU A 95 13.44 -3.48 19.64
CA LEU A 95 14.23 -2.27 19.42
C LEU A 95 13.83 -1.20 20.45
N ASP A 96 12.53 -1.00 20.64
CA ASP A 96 11.99 0.06 21.50
C ASP A 96 11.85 -0.28 22.98
N ALA A 97 11.90 -1.57 23.36
CA ALA A 97 11.69 -2.00 24.75
C ALA A 97 12.61 -1.30 25.78
N PHE A 98 13.81 -0.87 25.38
CA PHE A 98 14.74 -0.15 26.25
C PHE A 98 14.36 1.33 26.47
N ASN A 99 13.51 1.89 25.62
CA ASN A 99 13.07 3.29 25.66
C ASN A 99 11.74 3.51 26.41
N PHE A 100 11.09 2.42 26.86
CA PHE A 100 9.81 2.45 27.56
C PHE A 100 9.92 3.12 28.95
N LYS A 101 9.02 4.08 29.20
CA LYS A 101 8.97 4.94 30.40
C LYS A 101 7.66 4.77 31.17
N VAL A 102 6.57 4.43 30.50
CA VAL A 102 5.20 4.42 31.04
C VAL A 102 4.73 3.00 31.38
N LEU A 103 5.03 2.00 30.54
CA LEU A 103 4.48 0.65 30.63
C LEU A 103 5.35 -0.33 31.42
N LYS A 104 6.06 0.14 32.46
CA LYS A 104 7.03 -0.65 33.23
C LYS A 104 6.52 -1.97 33.84
N PHE A 105 5.20 -2.12 33.96
CA PHE A 105 4.59 -3.37 34.43
C PHE A 105 4.61 -4.49 33.36
N VAL A 106 4.86 -4.16 32.09
CA VAL A 106 4.94 -5.08 30.96
C VAL A 106 6.38 -5.41 30.58
N ASP A 107 7.38 -4.68 31.09
CA ASP A 107 8.82 -4.87 30.84
C ASP A 107 9.25 -6.34 30.87
N ASN A 108 8.79 -7.12 31.86
CA ASN A 108 9.14 -8.55 31.97
C ASN A 108 8.66 -9.39 30.78
N ILE A 109 7.52 -9.05 30.17
CA ILE A 109 6.98 -9.72 28.98
C ILE A 109 7.78 -9.29 27.74
N TYR A 110 8.16 -8.01 27.64
CA TYR A 110 8.96 -7.50 26.53
C TYR A 110 10.41 -7.99 26.56
N ILE A 111 11.05 -7.96 27.73
CA ILE A 111 12.39 -8.53 27.96
C ILE A 111 12.37 -10.03 27.65
N PHE A 112 11.30 -10.76 28.00
CA PHE A 112 11.14 -12.15 27.59
C PHE A 112 11.15 -12.29 26.06
N PHE A 113 10.34 -11.51 25.33
CA PHE A 113 10.29 -11.59 23.87
C PHE A 113 11.59 -11.15 23.20
N SER A 114 12.22 -10.06 23.66
CA SER A 114 13.51 -9.56 23.17
C SER A 114 14.62 -10.59 23.36
N ASN A 115 14.74 -11.16 24.56
CA ASN A 115 15.74 -12.20 24.87
C ASN A 115 15.49 -13.53 24.15
N ASN A 116 14.28 -13.74 23.62
CA ASN A 116 13.87 -14.97 22.92
C ASN A 116 13.36 -14.69 21.49
N LEU A 117 13.82 -13.62 20.84
CA LEU A 117 13.32 -13.15 19.54
C LEU A 117 13.29 -14.28 18.49
N PHE A 118 14.41 -14.98 18.33
CA PHE A 118 14.56 -16.11 17.40
C PHE A 118 13.56 -17.25 17.69
N ILE A 119 13.45 -17.69 18.94
CA ILE A 119 12.55 -18.78 19.34
C ILE A 119 11.09 -18.36 19.14
N THR A 120 10.75 -17.12 19.51
CA THR A 120 9.39 -16.60 19.40
C THR A 120 8.97 -16.46 17.93
N ASN A 121 9.84 -15.95 17.06
CA ASN A 121 9.60 -15.85 15.62
C ASN A 121 9.41 -17.26 15.00
N ILE A 122 10.21 -18.24 15.40
CA ILE A 122 10.03 -19.64 14.99
C ILE A 122 8.67 -20.20 15.45
N VAL A 123 8.35 -20.10 16.74
CA VAL A 123 7.11 -20.67 17.31
C VAL A 123 5.87 -20.05 16.69
N THR A 124 5.86 -18.72 16.52
CA THR A 124 4.72 -17.98 15.93
C THR A 124 4.56 -18.32 14.45
N PHE A 125 5.65 -18.43 13.69
CA PHE A 125 5.64 -18.91 12.31
C PHE A 125 5.09 -20.35 12.20
N TYR A 126 5.49 -21.26 13.10
CA TYR A 126 4.95 -22.62 13.16
C TYR A 126 3.44 -22.63 13.46
N ILE A 127 2.98 -21.87 14.46
CA ILE A 127 1.55 -21.76 14.81
C ILE A 127 0.74 -21.27 13.61
N GLY A 128 1.20 -20.20 12.94
CA GLY A 128 0.56 -19.66 11.75
C GLY A 128 0.53 -20.66 10.59
N SER A 129 1.68 -21.25 10.26
CA SER A 129 1.80 -22.20 9.14
C SER A 129 0.96 -23.47 9.34
N ILE A 130 0.99 -24.05 10.54
CA ILE A 130 0.20 -25.23 10.90
C ILE A 130 -1.31 -24.88 10.91
N GLY A 131 -1.67 -23.69 11.40
CA GLY A 131 -3.05 -23.20 11.35
C GLY A 131 -3.59 -23.07 9.91
N ILE A 132 -2.81 -22.49 8.99
CA ILE A 132 -3.15 -22.43 7.55
C ILE A 132 -3.26 -23.84 6.95
N LEU A 133 -2.35 -24.76 7.30
CA LEU A 133 -2.40 -26.16 6.82
C LEU A 133 -3.69 -26.86 7.27
N ILE A 134 -4.01 -26.80 8.56
CA ILE A 134 -5.20 -27.44 9.15
C ILE A 134 -6.48 -26.85 8.55
N ILE A 135 -6.59 -25.52 8.45
CA ILE A 135 -7.80 -24.90 7.89
C ILE A 135 -7.94 -25.16 6.39
N SER A 136 -6.83 -25.32 5.66
CA SER A 136 -6.86 -25.74 4.25
C SER A 136 -7.43 -27.14 4.08
N ILE A 137 -7.05 -28.10 4.94
CA ILE A 137 -7.61 -29.46 4.95
C ILE A 137 -9.11 -29.43 5.27
N TYR A 138 -9.52 -28.63 6.27
CA TYR A 138 -10.92 -28.45 6.64
C TYR A 138 -11.74 -27.86 5.49
N LEU A 139 -11.27 -26.77 4.87
CA LEU A 139 -11.93 -26.09 3.76
C LEU A 139 -12.02 -27.00 2.53
N ALA A 140 -10.95 -27.72 2.17
CA ALA A 140 -10.96 -28.69 1.07
C ALA A 140 -12.09 -29.74 1.22
N LYS A 141 -12.37 -30.17 2.46
CA LYS A 141 -13.46 -31.10 2.79
C LYS A 141 -14.85 -30.44 2.88
N LYS A 142 -14.96 -29.21 3.38
CA LYS A 142 -16.24 -28.61 3.79
C LYS A 142 -16.76 -27.46 2.91
N ILE A 143 -15.89 -26.69 2.25
CA ILE A 143 -16.31 -25.56 1.43
C ILE A 143 -16.49 -25.98 -0.03
N GLU A 144 -17.61 -25.59 -0.63
CA GLU A 144 -17.80 -25.67 -2.07
C GLU A 144 -17.44 -24.32 -2.68
N VAL A 145 -16.58 -24.33 -3.69
CA VAL A 145 -16.21 -23.13 -4.44
C VAL A 145 -17.42 -22.67 -5.24
N SER A 146 -17.77 -21.39 -5.11
CA SER A 146 -18.94 -20.80 -5.76
C SER A 146 -18.60 -19.49 -6.45
N HIS A 147 -19.34 -19.16 -7.51
CA HIS A 147 -19.24 -17.87 -8.17
C HIS A 147 -20.11 -16.82 -7.45
N PRO A 148 -19.65 -15.58 -7.23
CA PRO A 148 -18.32 -15.05 -7.54
C PRO A 148 -17.27 -15.37 -6.46
N SER A 149 -16.03 -15.70 -6.84
CA SER A 149 -14.88 -15.85 -5.92
C SER A 149 -13.53 -15.96 -6.66
N PHE A 150 -12.42 -15.69 -5.95
CA PHE A 150 -11.06 -15.84 -6.51
C PHE A 150 -10.79 -17.24 -7.05
N LEU A 151 -11.05 -18.29 -6.25
CA LEU A 151 -10.72 -19.65 -6.67
C LEU A 151 -11.57 -20.09 -7.87
N TYR A 152 -12.80 -19.59 -8.01
CA TYR A 152 -13.61 -19.78 -9.20
C TYR A 152 -13.07 -19.02 -10.43
N ALA A 153 -12.57 -17.80 -10.25
CA ALA A 153 -11.99 -17.00 -11.33
C ALA A 153 -10.74 -17.66 -11.94
N VAL A 154 -9.88 -18.25 -11.10
CA VAL A 154 -8.71 -19.01 -11.54
C VAL A 154 -9.09 -20.38 -12.08
N TYR A 155 -9.99 -21.10 -11.40
CA TYR A 155 -10.38 -22.46 -11.75
C TYR A 155 -11.92 -22.64 -11.72
N PRO A 156 -12.62 -22.37 -12.83
CA PRO A 156 -14.08 -22.37 -12.87
C PRO A 156 -14.73 -23.76 -12.92
N LYS A 157 -13.95 -24.82 -13.18
CA LYS A 157 -14.42 -26.22 -13.14
C LYS A 157 -14.40 -26.72 -11.70
N GLN A 158 -15.24 -27.71 -11.35
CA GLN A 158 -15.14 -28.32 -10.02
C GLN A 158 -13.85 -29.13 -9.88
N ILE A 159 -12.98 -28.78 -8.93
CA ILE A 159 -11.77 -29.54 -8.60
C ILE A 159 -12.20 -30.86 -7.93
N LYS A 160 -12.29 -31.94 -8.71
CA LYS A 160 -12.70 -33.28 -8.21
C LYS A 160 -11.66 -33.90 -7.27
N ASN A 161 -10.37 -33.69 -7.53
CA ASN A 161 -9.29 -34.25 -6.71
C ASN A 161 -9.14 -33.45 -5.41
N LYS A 162 -9.42 -34.09 -4.27
CA LYS A 162 -9.34 -33.49 -2.93
C LYS A 162 -7.93 -32.96 -2.60
N PHE A 163 -6.87 -33.61 -3.08
CA PHE A 163 -5.49 -33.18 -2.85
C PHE A 163 -5.16 -31.90 -3.63
N ILE A 164 -5.51 -31.83 -4.92
CA ILE A 164 -5.35 -30.61 -5.73
C ILE A 164 -6.16 -29.46 -5.10
N LYS A 165 -7.41 -29.73 -4.68
CA LYS A 165 -8.25 -28.72 -4.02
C LYS A 165 -7.63 -28.22 -2.71
N PHE A 166 -7.07 -29.11 -1.89
CA PHE A 166 -6.32 -28.75 -0.70
C PHE A 166 -5.11 -27.86 -1.04
N LEU A 167 -4.28 -28.28 -2.00
CA LEU A 167 -3.07 -27.53 -2.38
C LEU A 167 -3.41 -26.15 -2.95
N SER A 168 -4.45 -26.03 -3.79
CA SER A 168 -4.93 -24.75 -4.29
C SER A 168 -5.46 -23.84 -3.18
N ILE A 169 -6.15 -24.39 -2.17
CA ILE A 169 -6.62 -23.61 -1.00
C ILE A 169 -5.43 -23.16 -0.14
N PHE A 170 -4.46 -24.04 0.09
CA PHE A 170 -3.26 -23.75 0.89
C PHE A 170 -2.40 -22.65 0.25
N ILE A 171 -2.08 -22.79 -1.03
CA ILE A 171 -1.34 -21.77 -1.81
C ILE A 171 -2.13 -20.45 -1.86
N LEU A 172 -3.45 -20.50 -2.03
CA LEU A 172 -4.28 -19.29 -2.06
C LEU A 172 -4.35 -18.58 -0.69
N LEU A 173 -4.39 -19.33 0.41
CA LEU A 173 -4.35 -18.75 1.76
C LEU A 173 -2.97 -18.16 2.09
N LEU A 174 -1.87 -18.78 1.65
CA LEU A 174 -0.53 -18.20 1.77
C LEU A 174 -0.37 -16.95 0.89
N GLY A 175 -0.85 -16.98 -0.36
CA GLY A 175 -0.80 -15.82 -1.26
C GLY A 175 -1.67 -14.66 -0.78
N PHE A 176 -2.84 -14.93 -0.18
CA PHE A 176 -3.68 -13.88 0.42
C PHE A 176 -3.09 -13.35 1.73
N TYR A 177 -2.43 -14.21 2.54
CA TYR A 177 -1.63 -13.72 3.67
C TYR A 177 -0.58 -12.73 3.17
N TYR A 178 0.29 -13.19 2.27
CA TYR A 178 1.49 -12.46 1.89
C TYR A 178 1.19 -11.20 1.05
N PHE A 179 0.31 -11.27 0.03
CA PHE A 179 0.05 -10.13 -0.86
C PHE A 179 -1.15 -9.25 -0.49
N VAL A 180 -1.88 -9.56 0.57
CA VAL A 180 -3.06 -8.77 0.97
C VAL A 180 -3.07 -8.49 2.46
N TYR A 181 -2.90 -9.49 3.31
CA TYR A 181 -2.94 -9.28 4.76
C TYR A 181 -1.67 -8.58 5.27
N ASN A 182 -0.50 -9.14 4.94
CA ASN A 182 0.82 -8.64 5.36
C ASN A 182 1.03 -7.20 4.88
N ILE A 183 0.96 -6.99 3.56
CA ILE A 183 1.11 -5.68 2.91
C ILE A 183 0.13 -4.64 3.46
N ILE A 184 -1.11 -5.01 3.79
CA ILE A 184 -2.06 -4.05 4.35
C ILE A 184 -1.68 -3.68 5.79
N LEU A 185 -1.21 -4.62 6.62
CA LEU A 185 -0.75 -4.29 7.98
C LEU A 185 0.53 -3.44 7.94
N GLU A 186 1.54 -3.85 7.19
CA GLU A 186 2.80 -3.09 6.99
C GLU A 186 2.52 -1.69 6.40
N TRP A 187 1.63 -1.56 5.40
CA TRP A 187 1.30 -0.26 4.82
C TRP A 187 0.56 0.67 5.80
N LEU A 188 -0.25 0.09 6.68
CA LEU A 188 -1.00 0.86 7.66
C LEU A 188 -0.09 1.44 8.74
N GLU A 189 0.81 0.59 9.25
CA GLU A 189 1.92 0.93 10.15
C GLU A 189 2.82 2.04 9.55
N PHE A 190 3.46 1.79 8.40
CA PHE A 190 4.55 2.65 7.96
C PHE A 190 4.14 3.88 7.13
N THR A 191 2.97 3.87 6.48
CA THR A 191 2.64 4.88 5.46
C THR A 191 1.30 5.59 5.68
N ILE A 192 0.35 4.98 6.40
CA ILE A 192 -0.96 5.61 6.60
C ILE A 192 -1.01 6.47 7.85
N ASP A 193 -0.60 5.97 9.02
CA ASP A 193 -1.01 6.57 10.30
C ASP A 193 -0.73 8.08 10.33
N ASP A 194 0.53 8.51 10.35
CA ASP A 194 0.87 9.93 10.39
C ASP A 194 0.32 10.76 9.20
N PRO A 195 0.62 10.46 7.92
CA PRO A 195 0.27 11.36 6.81
C PRO A 195 -1.22 11.35 6.44
N VAL A 196 -1.93 10.22 6.60
CA VAL A 196 -3.36 10.13 6.27
C VAL A 196 -4.22 10.63 7.42
N ILE A 197 -3.81 10.46 8.69
CA ILE A 197 -4.46 11.12 9.82
C ILE A 197 -4.27 12.64 9.69
N ALA A 198 -3.04 13.13 9.48
CA ALA A 198 -2.78 14.56 9.26
C ALA A 198 -3.56 15.11 8.05
N THR A 199 -3.54 14.44 6.90
CA THR A 199 -4.30 14.85 5.70
C THR A 199 -5.81 14.82 5.95
N GLY A 200 -6.32 13.76 6.59
CA GLY A 200 -7.72 13.61 6.95
C GLY A 200 -8.20 14.73 7.88
N ILE A 201 -7.34 15.15 8.82
CA ILE A 201 -7.60 16.24 9.76
C ILE A 201 -7.49 17.60 9.08
N VAL A 202 -6.52 17.85 8.20
CA VAL A 202 -6.46 19.07 7.39
C VAL A 202 -7.71 19.20 6.51
N PHE A 203 -8.17 18.12 5.87
CA PHE A 203 -9.43 18.12 5.11
C PHE A 203 -10.66 18.27 6.01
N PHE A 204 -10.65 17.74 7.24
CA PHE A 204 -11.72 17.89 8.22
C PHE A 204 -11.81 19.35 8.72
N VAL A 205 -10.70 19.93 9.16
CA VAL A 205 -10.59 21.33 9.61
C VAL A 205 -10.93 22.30 8.46
N TYR A 206 -10.41 22.08 7.25
CA TYR A 206 -10.78 22.86 6.06
C TYR A 206 -12.27 22.70 5.72
N GLY A 207 -12.80 21.48 5.82
CA GLY A 207 -14.22 21.16 5.61
C GLY A 207 -15.13 21.87 6.59
N ILE A 208 -14.76 21.89 7.87
CA ILE A 208 -15.45 22.62 8.93
C ILE A 208 -15.34 24.13 8.69
N ALA A 209 -14.13 24.68 8.55
CA ALA A 209 -13.92 26.10 8.33
C ALA A 209 -14.76 26.63 7.14
N LYS A 210 -14.74 25.91 6.02
CA LYS A 210 -15.44 26.29 4.77
C LYS A 210 -16.94 25.97 4.76
N GLN A 211 -17.41 24.99 5.54
CA GLN A 211 -18.80 24.51 5.49
C GLN A 211 -19.50 24.35 6.85
N HIS A 212 -19.03 24.98 7.94
CA HIS A 212 -19.58 24.80 9.30
C HIS A 212 -21.11 24.85 9.38
N LYS A 213 -21.76 25.78 8.65
CA LYS A 213 -23.24 25.92 8.60
C LYS A 213 -23.99 24.75 7.93
N LYS A 214 -23.28 23.83 7.26
CA LYS A 214 -23.81 22.63 6.59
C LYS A 214 -23.14 21.33 7.09
N PHE A 215 -22.21 21.43 8.04
CA PHE A 215 -21.40 20.31 8.51
C PHE A 215 -22.13 19.52 9.59
N HIS A 216 -23.16 18.76 9.20
CA HIS A 216 -23.72 17.74 10.08
C HIS A 216 -22.66 16.65 10.34
N ALA A 217 -22.31 16.43 11.60
CA ALA A 217 -21.23 15.53 12.03
C ALA A 217 -21.30 14.12 11.41
N GLY A 218 -22.52 13.60 11.17
CA GLY A 218 -22.74 12.31 10.53
C GLY A 218 -22.38 12.21 9.03
N ASN A 219 -21.82 13.25 8.39
CA ASN A 219 -21.59 13.26 6.93
C ASN A 219 -20.13 13.07 6.47
N PHE A 220 -19.11 13.58 7.15
CA PHE A 220 -17.73 13.56 6.58
C PHE A 220 -17.02 12.22 6.83
N ILE A 221 -16.87 11.81 8.10
CA ILE A 221 -16.31 10.51 8.47
C ILE A 221 -17.13 9.39 7.80
N PHE A 222 -18.45 9.51 7.82
CA PHE A 222 -19.33 8.60 7.09
C PHE A 222 -18.98 8.58 5.59
N LYS A 223 -18.83 9.72 4.89
CA LYS A 223 -18.44 9.74 3.46
C LYS A 223 -17.07 9.11 3.19
N ILE A 224 -16.08 9.25 4.09
CA ILE A 224 -14.77 8.59 3.95
C ILE A 224 -14.96 7.07 4.08
N GLY A 225 -15.65 6.58 5.11
CA GLY A 225 -15.97 5.16 5.28
C GLY A 225 -16.82 4.59 4.14
N ASP A 226 -17.77 5.39 3.63
CA ASP A 226 -18.63 5.06 2.48
C ASP A 226 -17.86 5.13 1.15
N PHE A 227 -16.71 5.82 1.08
CA PHE A 227 -15.80 5.84 -0.05
C PHE A 227 -14.85 4.64 0.00
N SER A 228 -14.16 4.42 1.12
CA SER A 228 -13.23 3.30 1.29
C SER A 228 -13.94 1.96 1.14
N SER A 229 -15.11 1.77 1.75
CA SER A 229 -15.90 0.53 1.59
C SER A 229 -16.39 0.28 0.16
N LYS A 230 -16.74 1.33 -0.59
CA LYS A 230 -17.12 1.21 -2.02
C LYS A 230 -15.92 0.95 -2.91
N TRP A 231 -14.78 1.60 -2.64
CA TRP A 231 -13.53 1.36 -3.36
C TRP A 231 -13.06 -0.08 -3.11
N TYR A 232 -12.96 -0.49 -1.86
CA TYR A 232 -12.61 -1.85 -1.44
C TYR A 232 -13.55 -2.90 -2.06
N GLY A 233 -14.87 -2.69 -1.98
CA GLY A 233 -15.85 -3.60 -2.57
C GLY A 233 -15.72 -3.74 -4.09
N ARG A 234 -15.31 -2.67 -4.80
CA ARG A 234 -15.00 -2.73 -6.24
C ARG A 234 -13.65 -3.40 -6.51
N PHE A 235 -12.61 -3.09 -5.73
CA PHE A 235 -11.29 -3.71 -5.84
C PHE A 235 -11.36 -5.23 -5.63
N VAL A 236 -12.01 -5.69 -4.55
CA VAL A 236 -12.30 -7.11 -4.30
C VAL A 236 -13.09 -7.75 -5.44
N SER A 237 -14.02 -7.02 -6.07
CA SER A 237 -14.77 -7.57 -7.21
C SER A 237 -13.92 -7.86 -8.45
N LEU A 238 -12.73 -7.25 -8.59
CA LEU A 238 -11.80 -7.57 -9.69
C LEU A 238 -11.25 -9.01 -9.57
N PHE A 239 -11.07 -9.50 -8.35
CA PHE A 239 -10.60 -10.87 -8.08
C PHE A 239 -11.64 -11.94 -8.39
N HIS A 240 -12.91 -11.57 -8.56
CA HIS A 240 -14.01 -12.51 -8.75
C HIS A 240 -14.19 -13.00 -10.19
N TYR A 241 -13.54 -12.36 -11.18
CA TYR A 241 -13.69 -12.70 -12.60
C TYR A 241 -12.33 -12.82 -13.28
N LYS A 242 -12.16 -13.85 -14.12
CA LYS A 242 -10.92 -14.11 -14.85
C LYS A 242 -10.48 -12.91 -15.73
N LYS A 243 -11.44 -12.20 -16.34
CA LYS A 243 -11.18 -11.01 -17.19
C LYS A 243 -10.59 -9.83 -16.41
N THR A 244 -10.88 -9.68 -15.12
CA THR A 244 -10.45 -8.53 -14.30
C THR A 244 -9.28 -8.86 -13.35
N LEU A 245 -8.90 -10.14 -13.27
CA LEU A 245 -7.79 -10.59 -12.43
C LEU A 245 -6.43 -9.93 -12.76
N PRO A 246 -6.04 -9.69 -14.04
CA PRO A 246 -4.79 -8.96 -14.35
C PRO A 246 -4.76 -7.54 -13.77
N LEU A 247 -5.89 -6.84 -13.85
CA LEU A 247 -6.08 -5.51 -13.26
C LEU A 247 -6.07 -5.55 -11.72
N ALA A 248 -6.54 -6.65 -11.11
CA ALA A 248 -6.50 -6.86 -9.67
C ALA A 248 -5.07 -7.07 -9.15
N ILE A 249 -4.30 -7.94 -9.84
CA ILE A 249 -2.91 -8.28 -9.48
C ILE A 249 -1.99 -7.07 -9.69
N SER A 250 -2.08 -6.39 -10.84
CA SER A 250 -1.33 -5.15 -11.08
C SER A 250 -1.69 -4.05 -10.07
N GLY A 251 -2.94 -3.99 -9.61
CA GLY A 251 -3.36 -3.09 -8.56
C GLY A 251 -2.67 -3.36 -7.22
N LEU A 252 -2.59 -4.62 -6.79
CA LEU A 252 -1.82 -5.00 -5.60
C LEU A 252 -0.33 -4.67 -5.76
N LEU A 253 0.27 -4.97 -6.92
CA LEU A 253 1.69 -4.72 -7.18
C LEU A 253 2.05 -3.23 -7.12
N ILE A 254 1.13 -2.36 -7.57
CA ILE A 254 1.30 -0.90 -7.53
C ILE A 254 1.04 -0.35 -6.12
N LEU A 255 0.06 -0.90 -5.39
CA LEU A 255 -0.17 -0.53 -3.99
C LEU A 255 1.03 -0.90 -3.10
N HIS A 256 1.62 -2.08 -3.31
CA HIS A 256 2.83 -2.53 -2.61
C HIS A 256 4.05 -1.65 -2.90
N ALA A 257 4.24 -1.22 -4.15
CA ALA A 257 5.31 -0.29 -4.44
C ALA A 257 5.02 1.12 -3.87
N LEU A 258 3.75 1.53 -3.83
CA LEU A 258 3.35 2.81 -3.26
C LEU A 258 3.49 2.87 -1.74
N SER A 259 3.41 1.73 -1.03
CA SER A 259 3.68 1.68 0.41
C SER A 259 5.15 1.99 0.68
N ASP A 260 6.05 1.18 0.13
CA ASP A 260 7.50 1.30 0.29
C ASP A 260 8.03 2.65 -0.23
N LEU A 261 7.73 3.00 -1.49
CA LEU A 261 8.16 4.26 -2.07
C LEU A 261 7.51 5.49 -1.40
N GLY A 262 6.32 5.32 -0.82
CA GLY A 262 5.61 6.36 -0.07
C GLY A 262 6.35 6.75 1.21
N VAL A 263 6.90 5.76 1.92
CA VAL A 263 7.76 5.95 3.10
C VAL A 263 8.98 6.79 2.75
N PHE A 264 9.77 6.36 1.75
CA PHE A 264 10.96 7.10 1.32
C PHE A 264 10.61 8.52 0.85
N ALA A 265 9.64 8.69 -0.05
CA ALA A 265 9.29 10.01 -0.57
C ALA A 265 8.76 10.95 0.51
N TYR A 266 8.04 10.44 1.52
CA TYR A 266 7.61 11.23 2.66
C TYR A 266 8.82 11.68 3.51
N SER A 267 9.63 10.73 3.96
CA SER A 267 10.79 11.01 4.82
C SER A 267 11.78 11.99 4.17
N LEU A 268 12.20 11.71 2.93
CA LEU A 268 13.19 12.49 2.18
C LEU A 268 12.69 13.91 1.81
N THR A 269 11.37 14.12 1.78
CA THR A 269 10.77 15.43 1.49
C THR A 269 10.52 16.26 2.76
N PHE A 270 10.08 15.62 3.85
CA PHE A 270 9.61 16.31 5.07
C PHE A 270 10.58 16.25 6.25
N SER A 271 11.75 15.65 6.09
CA SER A 271 12.77 15.49 7.15
C SER A 271 12.23 14.78 8.38
N LYS A 272 11.49 13.69 8.16
CA LYS A 272 10.96 12.84 9.22
C LYS A 272 11.69 11.51 9.24
N GLU A 273 12.25 11.17 10.39
CA GLU A 273 12.67 9.81 10.71
C GLU A 273 11.49 8.86 10.44
N ASN A 274 11.80 7.71 9.86
CA ASN A 274 10.89 6.60 9.68
C ASN A 274 11.66 5.37 10.09
N PHE A 275 11.00 4.42 10.74
CA PHE A 275 11.57 3.15 11.19
C PHE A 275 12.45 2.46 10.13
N TYR A 276 12.08 2.50 8.85
CA TYR A 276 12.92 1.97 7.77
C TYR A 276 14.31 2.63 7.69
N LEU A 277 14.40 3.95 7.88
CA LEU A 277 15.69 4.66 7.82
C LEU A 277 16.61 4.36 9.02
N GLU A 278 16.07 3.96 10.18
CA GLU A 278 16.86 3.63 11.37
C GLU A 278 17.76 2.41 11.16
N PHE A 279 17.36 1.49 10.27
CA PHE A 279 18.19 0.36 9.86
C PHE A 279 19.12 0.65 8.68
N LEU A 280 18.99 1.81 8.05
CA LEU A 280 19.84 2.22 6.93
C LEU A 280 20.93 3.17 7.44
N GLU A 281 22.01 3.29 6.68
CA GLU A 281 23.10 4.20 7.02
C GLU A 281 22.58 5.66 7.02
N GLU A 282 22.37 6.24 8.21
CA GLU A 282 21.73 7.56 8.42
C GLU A 282 22.34 8.66 7.54
N GLU A 283 23.66 8.66 7.38
CA GLU A 283 24.39 9.67 6.60
C GLU A 283 23.97 9.70 5.12
N SER A 284 23.48 8.58 4.58
CA SER A 284 23.06 8.47 3.18
C SER A 284 21.60 8.89 2.92
N HIS A 285 20.79 9.15 3.96
CA HIS A 285 19.36 9.46 3.83
C HIS A 285 19.01 10.91 4.16
N ALA A 286 19.96 11.83 3.94
CA ALA A 286 19.80 13.25 4.22
C ALA A 286 18.64 13.86 3.39
N PRO A 287 17.57 14.40 4.01
CA PRO A 287 16.42 14.95 3.30
C PRO A 287 16.80 16.06 2.33
N PHE A 288 16.07 16.23 1.22
CA PHE A 288 16.37 17.22 0.18
C PHE A 288 16.57 18.64 0.73
N LEU A 289 15.80 19.02 1.76
CA LEU A 289 15.88 20.32 2.41
C LEU A 289 17.15 20.47 3.29
N LYS A 290 17.62 19.39 3.92
CA LYS A 290 18.90 19.35 4.66
C LYS A 290 20.07 19.49 3.69
N LEU A 291 20.05 18.74 2.58
CA LEU A 291 21.06 18.81 1.53
C LEU A 291 21.11 20.19 0.87
N PHE A 292 19.95 20.78 0.55
CA PHE A 292 19.88 22.15 0.04
C PHE A 292 20.55 23.16 0.98
N PHE A 293 20.32 23.09 2.29
CA PHE A 293 20.95 24.01 3.25
C PHE A 293 22.45 23.74 3.48
N GLY A 294 22.96 22.56 3.12
CA GLY A 294 24.40 22.30 2.99
C GLY A 294 24.96 22.97 1.74
N ASP A 295 24.47 22.57 0.57
CA ASP A 295 24.91 23.04 -0.75
C ASP A 295 24.78 24.56 -0.93
N ALA A 296 23.82 25.21 -0.27
CA ALA A 296 23.57 26.64 -0.40
C ALA A 296 24.60 27.54 0.32
N GLN A 297 25.45 26.99 1.21
CA GLN A 297 26.35 27.79 2.05
C GLN A 297 27.43 28.47 1.20
N GLY A 298 27.56 29.80 1.37
CA GLY A 298 28.52 30.60 0.61
C GLY A 298 28.18 30.84 -0.87
N LEU A 299 27.04 30.32 -1.38
CA LEU A 299 26.65 30.56 -2.77
C LEU A 299 26.09 31.98 -3.00
N PRO A 300 26.31 32.57 -4.20
CA PRO A 300 25.61 33.78 -4.61
C PRO A 300 24.10 33.54 -4.71
N ILE A 301 23.30 34.56 -4.36
CA ILE A 301 21.82 34.51 -4.30
C ILE A 301 21.18 33.87 -5.55
N LEU A 302 21.67 34.20 -6.75
CA LEU A 302 21.16 33.63 -8.01
C LEU A 302 21.38 32.10 -8.07
N SER A 303 22.58 31.64 -7.72
CA SER A 303 22.89 30.20 -7.64
C SER A 303 22.08 29.52 -6.54
N THR A 304 21.88 30.15 -5.39
CA THR A 304 21.04 29.63 -4.30
C THR A 304 19.58 29.43 -4.74
N ILE A 305 18.99 30.41 -5.44
CA ILE A 305 17.62 30.31 -5.97
C ILE A 305 17.53 29.20 -7.03
N SER A 306 18.49 29.14 -7.96
CA SER A 306 18.55 28.09 -8.99
C SER A 306 18.72 26.69 -8.40
N LEU A 307 19.55 26.56 -7.37
CA LEU A 307 19.76 25.33 -6.62
C LEU A 307 18.47 24.89 -5.91
N LEU A 308 17.76 25.81 -5.25
CA LEU A 308 16.46 25.52 -4.63
C LEU A 308 15.45 25.01 -5.67
N VAL A 309 15.38 25.64 -6.85
CA VAL A 309 14.52 25.17 -7.95
C VAL A 309 14.93 23.78 -8.43
N ALA A 310 16.23 23.49 -8.56
CA ALA A 310 16.71 22.17 -8.96
C ALA A 310 16.38 21.07 -7.91
N TYR A 311 16.48 21.40 -6.61
CA TYR A 311 16.06 20.51 -5.52
C TYR A 311 14.56 20.25 -5.53
N LEU A 312 13.73 21.30 -5.64
CA LEU A 312 12.28 21.17 -5.69
C LEU A 312 11.82 20.37 -6.93
N LEU A 313 12.48 20.53 -8.07
CA LEU A 313 12.19 19.75 -9.28
C LEU A 313 12.62 18.27 -9.16
N ASN A 314 13.70 17.96 -8.44
CA ASN A 314 14.11 16.58 -8.14
C ASN A 314 13.17 15.90 -7.13
N ALA A 315 12.78 16.58 -6.04
CA ALA A 315 11.77 16.07 -5.11
C ALA A 315 10.43 15.84 -5.82
N LEU A 316 10.05 16.74 -6.74
CA LEU A 316 8.87 16.59 -7.58
C LEU A 316 9.00 15.43 -8.59
N SER A 317 10.19 15.15 -9.15
CA SER A 317 10.37 14.03 -10.09
C SER A 317 10.22 12.69 -9.39
N LEU A 318 10.73 12.56 -8.17
CA LEU A 318 10.51 11.40 -7.32
C LEU A 318 9.00 11.16 -7.19
N VAL A 319 8.27 12.11 -6.59
CA VAL A 319 6.81 12.03 -6.39
C VAL A 319 6.04 11.75 -7.68
N ILE A 320 6.43 12.34 -8.81
CA ILE A 320 5.78 12.11 -10.11
C ILE A 320 6.02 10.69 -10.64
N PHE A 321 7.24 10.17 -10.57
CA PHE A 321 7.51 8.79 -11.00
C PHE A 321 6.78 7.76 -10.13
N LEU A 322 6.61 8.02 -8.82
CA LEU A 322 5.80 7.16 -7.93
C LEU A 322 4.32 7.17 -8.32
N ILE A 323 3.78 8.35 -8.62
CA ILE A 323 2.35 8.54 -8.86
C ILE A 323 1.94 8.11 -10.29
N ILE A 324 2.85 8.08 -11.27
CA ILE A 324 2.52 7.69 -12.66
C ILE A 324 1.90 6.28 -12.75
N PRO A 325 2.50 5.19 -12.22
CA PRO A 325 1.89 3.86 -12.22
C PRO A 325 0.50 3.84 -11.56
N VAL A 326 0.35 4.54 -10.43
CA VAL A 326 -0.91 4.67 -9.68
C VAL A 326 -1.99 5.36 -10.51
N ILE A 327 -1.67 6.48 -11.17
CA ILE A 327 -2.59 7.17 -12.07
C ILE A 327 -2.99 6.27 -13.23
N VAL A 328 -2.02 5.58 -13.84
CA VAL A 328 -2.25 4.70 -14.99
C VAL A 328 -3.23 3.59 -14.61
N TRP A 329 -2.96 2.88 -13.51
CA TRP A 329 -3.84 1.84 -12.99
C TRP A 329 -5.22 2.37 -12.57
N ALA A 330 -5.28 3.47 -11.80
CA ALA A 330 -6.54 4.04 -11.32
C ALA A 330 -7.43 4.50 -12.49
N LYS A 331 -6.84 4.96 -13.58
CA LYS A 331 -7.54 5.30 -14.82
C LYS A 331 -8.11 4.07 -15.52
N MET A 332 -7.33 3.00 -15.71
CA MET A 332 -7.80 1.70 -16.24
C MET A 332 -8.96 1.16 -15.38
N PHE A 333 -8.79 1.13 -14.06
CA PHE A 333 -9.82 0.73 -13.08
C PHE A 333 -11.09 1.58 -13.14
N SER A 334 -10.96 2.89 -13.40
CA SER A 334 -12.11 3.78 -13.57
C SER A 334 -12.76 3.73 -14.95
N GLN A 335 -12.13 3.05 -15.93
CA GLN A 335 -12.48 3.04 -17.35
C GLN A 335 -12.63 4.44 -17.98
N LYS A 336 -11.87 5.43 -17.47
CA LYS A 336 -11.90 6.82 -17.95
C LYS A 336 -10.70 7.11 -18.85
N GLU A 337 -10.93 7.84 -19.93
CA GLU A 337 -9.85 8.29 -20.80
C GLU A 337 -8.73 9.02 -20.06
N PHE A 338 -7.51 8.79 -20.54
CA PHE A 338 -6.28 9.36 -20.00
C PHE A 338 -6.05 10.74 -20.59
N HIS A 339 -6.10 11.75 -19.72
CA HIS A 339 -5.85 13.14 -20.09
C HIS A 339 -5.15 13.83 -18.92
N PHE A 340 -3.90 14.23 -19.12
CA PHE A 340 -3.28 15.26 -18.26
C PHE A 340 -3.71 16.65 -18.71
N SER A 341 -3.67 17.62 -17.78
CA SER A 341 -3.75 19.03 -18.12
C SER A 341 -2.41 19.49 -18.71
N ARG A 342 -2.41 20.59 -19.47
CA ARG A 342 -1.16 21.20 -19.99
C ARG A 342 -0.22 21.60 -18.85
N VAL A 343 -0.79 22.02 -17.71
CA VAL A 343 -0.06 22.37 -16.48
C VAL A 343 0.62 21.15 -15.86
N TYR A 344 -0.04 19.98 -15.82
CA TYR A 344 0.61 18.77 -15.31
C TYR A 344 1.75 18.32 -16.23
N LEU A 345 1.59 18.41 -17.55
CA LEU A 345 2.67 18.10 -18.50
C LEU A 345 3.87 19.06 -18.35
N PHE A 346 3.64 20.36 -18.09
CA PHE A 346 4.71 21.31 -17.75
C PHE A 346 5.55 20.79 -16.57
N PHE A 347 4.90 20.49 -15.44
CA PHE A 347 5.60 20.07 -14.22
C PHE A 347 6.31 18.72 -14.38
N ILE A 348 5.66 17.73 -15.01
CA ILE A 348 6.25 16.41 -15.30
C ILE A 348 7.54 16.55 -16.10
N TYR A 349 7.54 17.36 -17.17
CA TYR A 349 8.73 17.50 -18.00
C TYR A 349 9.81 18.37 -17.37
N SER A 350 9.47 19.41 -16.62
CA SER A 350 10.46 20.16 -15.85
C SER A 350 11.14 19.31 -14.78
N SER A 351 10.38 18.49 -14.04
CA SER A 351 10.96 17.62 -13.00
C SER A 351 11.84 16.51 -13.61
N ILE A 352 11.36 15.85 -14.67
CA ILE A 352 12.12 14.77 -15.33
C ILE A 352 13.42 15.31 -15.95
N ILE A 353 13.40 16.48 -16.59
CA ILE A 353 14.62 17.06 -17.18
C ILE A 353 15.61 17.51 -16.10
N ALA A 354 15.14 18.04 -14.95
CA ALA A 354 16.01 18.38 -13.83
C ALA A 354 16.75 17.13 -13.32
N TYR A 355 16.01 16.04 -13.06
CA TYR A 355 16.55 14.76 -12.63
C TYR A 355 17.53 14.14 -13.63
N LEU A 356 17.21 14.16 -14.93
CA LEU A 356 18.09 13.58 -15.96
C LEU A 356 19.39 14.37 -16.16
N LEU A 357 19.39 15.69 -15.91
CA LEU A 357 20.59 16.52 -16.05
C LEU A 357 21.43 16.56 -14.77
N LEU A 358 20.79 16.49 -13.59
CA LEU A 358 21.42 16.56 -12.28
C LEU A 358 20.56 15.79 -11.25
N PRO A 359 20.74 14.47 -11.13
CA PRO A 359 19.93 13.63 -10.27
C PRO A 359 20.21 13.91 -8.79
N GLY A 360 19.18 14.34 -8.06
CA GLY A 360 19.23 14.55 -6.61
C GLY A 360 19.00 13.28 -5.79
N TYR A 361 18.79 12.13 -6.43
CA TYR A 361 18.59 10.84 -5.79
C TYR A 361 18.90 9.68 -6.75
N ILE A 362 19.14 8.50 -6.20
CA ILE A 362 19.31 7.24 -6.93
C ILE A 362 18.46 6.13 -6.30
N ILE A 363 18.06 5.14 -7.09
CA ILE A 363 17.58 3.86 -6.54
C ILE A 363 18.76 2.88 -6.55
N LYS A 364 19.06 2.25 -5.41
CA LYS A 364 20.06 1.17 -5.30
C LYS A 364 19.41 -0.06 -4.63
N PRO A 365 19.95 -1.28 -4.79
CA PRO A 365 19.53 -2.40 -3.95
C PRO A 365 19.94 -2.12 -2.49
N LEU A 366 19.13 -2.59 -1.53
CA LEU A 366 19.54 -2.59 -0.13
C LEU A 366 20.79 -3.45 0.09
N SER A 367 21.73 -2.93 0.88
CA SER A 367 22.97 -3.62 1.26
C SER A 367 22.78 -4.58 2.43
N GLU A 368 21.86 -4.27 3.34
CA GLU A 368 21.63 -4.99 4.59
C GLU A 368 20.84 -6.30 4.35
N PRO A 369 21.43 -7.49 4.54
CA PRO A 369 20.80 -8.77 4.22
C PRO A 369 19.61 -9.15 5.10
N SER A 370 19.42 -8.48 6.24
CA SER A 370 18.24 -8.70 7.10
C SER A 370 16.96 -8.03 6.59
N ILE A 371 17.06 -7.09 5.64
CA ILE A 371 15.94 -6.28 5.14
C ILE A 371 15.67 -6.54 3.65
N VAL A 372 14.39 -6.51 3.28
CA VAL A 372 13.93 -6.66 1.90
C VAL A 372 13.45 -5.33 1.36
N GLY A 373 13.95 -4.92 0.19
CA GLY A 373 13.54 -3.65 -0.40
C GLY A 373 14.43 -3.15 -1.52
N ALA A 374 14.09 -1.96 -2.02
CA ALA A 374 14.97 -1.12 -2.82
C ALA A 374 15.13 0.23 -2.12
N ASP A 375 16.35 0.75 -2.11
CA ASP A 375 16.72 1.94 -1.37
C ASP A 375 16.63 3.19 -2.25
N ILE A 376 16.24 4.33 -1.67
CA ILE A 376 16.24 5.64 -2.34
C ILE A 376 17.18 6.60 -1.59
N VAL A 377 18.40 6.71 -2.09
CA VAL A 377 19.44 7.57 -1.53
C VAL A 377 19.36 8.94 -2.18
N THR A 378 19.23 9.99 -1.38
CA THR A 378 19.38 11.39 -1.81
C THR A 378 20.84 11.81 -1.88
N ILE A 379 21.19 12.69 -2.81
CA ILE A 379 22.58 13.11 -3.06
C ILE A 379 22.66 14.65 -3.14
N SER A 380 23.75 15.23 -2.66
CA SER A 380 24.08 16.64 -2.89
C SER A 380 24.09 16.94 -4.40
N LEU A 381 23.42 18.02 -4.82
CA LEU A 381 23.37 18.41 -6.22
C LEU A 381 24.70 19.03 -6.69
N LEU A 382 25.58 19.46 -5.77
CA LEU A 382 26.92 19.94 -6.09
C LEU A 382 27.98 18.83 -6.15
N GLU A 383 27.75 17.70 -5.47
CA GLU A 383 28.63 16.53 -5.50
C GLU A 383 28.32 15.63 -6.71
N THR A 384 27.04 15.40 -7.02
CA THR A 384 26.56 14.62 -8.17
C THR A 384 27.21 15.04 -9.50
N SER A 385 27.61 14.06 -10.32
CA SER A 385 28.07 14.31 -11.69
C SER A 385 26.90 14.68 -12.62
N SER A 386 27.00 15.81 -13.29
CA SER A 386 26.04 16.25 -14.30
C SER A 386 26.45 15.83 -15.70
N ILE A 387 25.47 15.61 -16.58
CA ILE A 387 25.72 15.55 -18.04
C ILE A 387 26.36 16.86 -18.52
N LEU A 388 26.07 17.99 -17.86
CA LEU A 388 26.60 19.31 -18.20
C LEU A 388 28.05 19.55 -17.73
N ASP A 389 28.64 18.72 -16.85
CA ASP A 389 30.05 18.80 -16.47
C ASP A 389 30.98 18.72 -17.70
N ARG A 390 30.52 18.06 -18.78
CA ARG A 390 31.25 17.92 -20.06
C ARG A 390 31.30 19.21 -20.89
N PHE A 391 30.44 20.18 -20.58
CA PHE A 391 30.24 21.41 -21.37
C PHE A 391 30.49 22.68 -20.55
N LEU A 392 30.37 22.63 -19.22
CA LEU A 392 30.52 23.77 -18.31
C LEU A 392 31.64 23.51 -17.31
N ALA A 393 32.75 24.23 -17.43
CA ALA A 393 33.92 24.07 -16.55
C ALA A 393 33.68 24.54 -15.10
N ASN A 394 32.65 25.38 -14.85
CA ASN A 394 32.34 25.89 -13.51
C ASN A 394 31.08 25.21 -12.95
N ARG A 395 31.26 24.34 -11.95
CA ARG A 395 30.16 23.64 -11.26
C ARG A 395 29.08 24.57 -10.70
N LEU A 396 29.42 25.79 -10.25
CA LEU A 396 28.45 26.74 -9.69
C LEU A 396 27.43 27.26 -10.73
N VAL A 397 27.73 27.11 -12.03
CA VAL A 397 26.84 27.47 -13.13
C VAL A 397 25.88 26.31 -13.47
N ILE A 398 26.19 25.07 -13.07
CA ILE A 398 25.40 23.89 -13.44
C ILE A 398 23.98 23.95 -12.85
N PRO A 399 23.73 24.23 -11.56
CA PRO A 399 22.35 24.36 -11.05
C PRO A 399 21.55 25.47 -11.75
N VAL A 400 22.21 26.55 -12.17
CA VAL A 400 21.59 27.65 -12.95
C VAL A 400 21.19 27.17 -14.35
N ALA A 401 22.08 26.47 -15.04
CA ALA A 401 21.78 25.89 -16.35
C ALA A 401 20.68 24.82 -16.27
N VAL A 402 20.74 23.91 -15.30
CA VAL A 402 19.76 22.83 -15.10
C VAL A 402 18.38 23.38 -14.79
N SER A 403 18.25 24.31 -13.84
CA SER A 403 16.96 24.92 -13.49
C SER A 403 16.36 25.68 -14.68
N LEU A 404 17.15 26.46 -15.41
CA LEU A 404 16.72 27.17 -16.61
C LEU A 404 16.25 26.22 -17.72
N ILE A 405 17.08 25.23 -18.10
CA ILE A 405 16.75 24.25 -19.15
C ILE A 405 15.50 23.46 -18.78
N SER A 406 15.33 23.09 -17.51
CA SER A 406 14.17 22.35 -17.02
C SER A 406 12.87 23.15 -17.12
N VAL A 407 12.89 24.42 -16.70
CA VAL A 407 11.71 25.30 -16.79
C VAL A 407 11.37 25.62 -18.25
N ILE A 408 12.36 25.93 -19.09
CA ILE A 408 12.17 26.16 -20.52
C ILE A 408 11.60 24.90 -21.20
N SER A 409 12.12 23.71 -20.88
CA SER A 409 11.61 22.44 -21.43
C SER A 409 10.15 22.23 -21.07
N GLY A 410 9.77 22.40 -19.80
CA GLY A 410 8.37 22.34 -19.37
C GLY A 410 7.49 23.35 -20.11
N PHE A 411 7.98 24.58 -20.34
CA PHE A 411 7.23 25.62 -21.06
C PHE A 411 7.03 25.29 -22.55
N VAL A 412 8.05 24.75 -23.22
CA VAL A 412 7.93 24.24 -24.59
C VAL A 412 6.90 23.11 -24.65
N ILE A 413 6.92 22.17 -23.70
CA ILE A 413 5.91 21.11 -23.57
C ILE A 413 4.51 21.68 -23.32
N TYR A 414 4.36 22.71 -22.49
CA TYR A 414 3.09 23.40 -22.25
C TYR A 414 2.50 23.94 -23.57
N ILE A 415 3.32 24.63 -24.38
CA ILE A 415 2.90 25.14 -25.69
C ILE A 415 2.51 23.99 -26.62
N LEU A 416 3.40 23.00 -26.83
CA LEU A 416 3.18 21.86 -27.71
C LEU A 416 1.93 21.04 -27.34
N SER A 417 1.65 20.90 -26.04
CA SER A 417 0.47 20.20 -25.52
C SER A 417 -0.88 20.89 -25.81
N SER A 418 -0.86 22.05 -26.47
CA SER A 418 -2.05 22.68 -27.07
C SER A 418 -2.54 21.94 -28.32
N ASN A 419 -1.66 21.22 -29.02
CA ASN A 419 -2.05 20.31 -30.10
C ASN A 419 -2.45 18.95 -29.50
N SER A 420 -3.66 18.48 -29.81
CA SER A 420 -4.22 17.24 -29.24
C SER A 420 -3.42 15.98 -29.58
N LYS A 421 -2.80 15.92 -30.76
CA LYS A 421 -1.92 14.80 -31.17
C LYS A 421 -0.61 14.85 -30.37
N ALA A 422 0.08 15.99 -30.36
CA ALA A 422 1.32 16.15 -29.62
C ALA A 422 1.12 15.87 -28.11
N LYS A 423 0.04 16.39 -27.53
CA LYS A 423 -0.37 16.12 -26.15
C LYS A 423 -0.50 14.62 -25.84
N ARG A 424 -1.04 13.83 -26.78
CA ARG A 424 -1.19 12.37 -26.62
C ARG A 424 0.16 11.65 -26.65
N GLU A 425 1.06 12.03 -27.55
CA GLU A 425 2.39 11.41 -27.62
C GLU A 425 3.24 11.79 -26.39
N LEU A 426 3.21 13.06 -25.95
CA LEU A 426 3.85 13.53 -24.72
C LEU A 426 3.29 12.82 -23.48
N TYR A 427 1.99 12.55 -23.47
CA TYR A 427 1.36 11.74 -22.44
C TYR A 427 1.89 10.29 -22.43
N ALA A 428 2.02 9.64 -23.59
CA ALA A 428 2.57 8.29 -23.69
C ALA A 428 4.05 8.23 -23.26
N ILE A 429 4.87 9.21 -23.67
CA ILE A 429 6.26 9.34 -23.21
C ILE A 429 6.34 9.52 -21.69
N SER A 430 5.44 10.32 -21.10
CA SER A 430 5.34 10.47 -19.64
C SER A 430 5.07 9.13 -18.96
N ILE A 431 4.10 8.34 -19.45
CA ILE A 431 3.85 6.98 -18.92
C ILE A 431 5.12 6.13 -19.03
N ILE A 432 5.74 6.05 -20.22
CA ILE A 432 6.92 5.21 -20.46
C ILE A 432 8.05 5.56 -19.48
N SER A 433 8.31 6.85 -19.24
CA SER A 433 9.34 7.28 -18.27
C SER A 433 9.06 6.82 -16.84
N GLY A 434 7.81 6.95 -16.36
CA GLY A 434 7.41 6.44 -15.05
C GLY A 434 7.39 4.91 -14.96
N LEU A 435 7.07 4.22 -16.05
CA LEU A 435 7.18 2.76 -16.12
C LEU A 435 8.64 2.30 -16.08
N VAL A 436 9.57 2.97 -16.76
CA VAL A 436 11.01 2.65 -16.69
C VAL A 436 11.51 2.79 -15.25
N PHE A 437 11.20 3.90 -14.58
CA PHE A 437 11.52 4.10 -13.16
C PHE A 437 10.94 2.98 -12.29
N TYR A 438 9.65 2.68 -12.46
CA TYR A 438 8.95 1.62 -11.73
C TYR A 438 9.56 0.23 -11.97
N THR A 439 10.07 -0.02 -13.18
CA THR A 439 10.72 -1.29 -13.54
C THR A 439 12.05 -1.47 -12.82
N ILE A 440 12.85 -0.40 -12.75
CA ILE A 440 14.15 -0.39 -12.05
C ILE A 440 13.93 -0.62 -10.56
N TYR A 441 12.97 0.07 -9.96
CA TYR A 441 12.57 -0.15 -8.57
C TYR A 441 12.11 -1.60 -8.32
N LEU A 442 11.14 -2.10 -9.09
CA LEU A 442 10.64 -3.48 -8.93
C LEU A 442 11.74 -4.53 -9.12
N TYR A 443 12.70 -4.29 -10.02
CA TYR A 443 13.84 -5.16 -10.22
C TYR A 443 14.73 -5.24 -8.97
N TYR A 444 15.13 -4.10 -8.40
CA TYR A 444 15.94 -4.08 -7.18
C TYR A 444 15.20 -4.68 -5.98
N PHE A 445 13.92 -4.31 -5.78
CA PHE A 445 13.08 -4.86 -4.72
C PHE A 445 12.98 -6.39 -4.83
N PHE A 446 12.62 -6.90 -6.01
CA PHE A 446 12.47 -8.34 -6.23
C PHE A 446 13.80 -9.10 -6.13
N SER A 447 14.91 -8.49 -6.54
CA SER A 447 16.25 -9.08 -6.40
C SER A 447 16.68 -9.21 -4.92
N SER A 448 16.39 -8.19 -4.10
CA SER A 448 16.58 -8.22 -2.64
C SER A 448 15.70 -9.31 -2.01
N LEU A 449 14.40 -9.32 -2.30
CA LEU A 449 13.44 -10.32 -1.81
C LEU A 449 13.85 -11.75 -2.16
N LEU A 450 14.30 -11.99 -3.40
CA LEU A 450 14.73 -13.31 -3.85
C LEU A 450 15.97 -13.79 -3.10
N THR A 451 16.93 -12.89 -2.84
CA THR A 451 18.14 -13.20 -2.07
C THR A 451 17.77 -13.53 -0.62
N TYR A 452 16.97 -12.68 0.02
CA TYR A 452 16.49 -12.89 1.40
C TYR A 452 15.75 -14.21 1.56
N LEU A 453 14.76 -14.49 0.70
CA LEU A 453 14.00 -15.74 0.78
C LEU A 453 14.90 -16.95 0.52
N TYR A 454 15.80 -16.89 -0.47
CA TYR A 454 16.72 -17.99 -0.77
C TYR A 454 17.64 -18.33 0.41
N VAL A 455 18.27 -17.32 1.03
CA VAL A 455 19.14 -17.50 2.20
C VAL A 455 18.35 -18.08 3.38
N ASN A 456 17.17 -17.52 3.68
CA ASN A 456 16.33 -18.01 4.78
C ASN A 456 15.77 -19.42 4.55
N ILE A 457 15.48 -19.80 3.29
CA ILE A 457 15.12 -21.18 2.92
C ILE A 457 16.29 -22.12 3.24
N LEU A 458 17.51 -21.82 2.76
CA LEU A 458 18.68 -22.67 3.00
C LEU A 458 18.98 -22.82 4.49
N ALA A 459 19.00 -21.72 5.24
CA ALA A 459 19.23 -21.73 6.68
C ALA A 459 18.16 -22.56 7.42
N SER A 460 16.87 -22.38 7.07
CA SER A 460 15.76 -23.15 7.67
C SER A 460 15.86 -24.65 7.37
N MET A 461 16.30 -25.04 6.17
CA MET A 461 16.47 -26.45 5.81
C MET A 461 17.66 -27.09 6.55
N GLN A 462 18.74 -26.34 6.79
CA GLN A 462 19.91 -26.82 7.53
C GLN A 462 19.64 -26.92 9.04
N ALA A 463 18.92 -25.95 9.62
CA ALA A 463 18.58 -25.89 11.05
C ALA A 463 17.40 -26.81 11.45
N ALA A 464 17.07 -27.82 10.64
CA ALA A 464 15.92 -28.73 10.82
C ALA A 464 14.52 -28.06 10.89
N HIS A 465 14.41 -26.77 10.54
CA HIS A 465 13.16 -26.03 10.44
C HIS A 465 12.47 -26.22 9.08
N PHE A 466 12.38 -27.48 8.62
CA PHE A 466 11.93 -27.85 7.27
C PHE A 466 10.58 -27.26 6.86
N LEU A 467 9.60 -27.16 7.77
CA LEU A 467 8.30 -26.57 7.46
C LEU A 467 8.42 -25.08 7.10
N ILE A 468 9.29 -24.33 7.81
CA ILE A 468 9.55 -22.92 7.53
C ILE A 468 10.17 -22.79 6.13
N GLY A 469 11.20 -23.58 5.83
CA GLY A 469 11.83 -23.62 4.50
C GLY A 469 10.85 -23.97 3.37
N ILE A 470 9.91 -24.91 3.59
CA ILE A 470 8.87 -25.26 2.60
C ILE A 470 7.91 -24.09 2.38
N VAL A 471 7.43 -23.45 3.44
CA VAL A 471 6.50 -22.30 3.34
C VAL A 471 7.19 -21.11 2.66
N LEU A 472 8.42 -20.78 3.05
CA LEU A 472 9.22 -19.75 2.39
C LEU A 472 9.48 -20.08 0.91
N GLY A 473 9.73 -21.35 0.56
CA GLY A 473 9.84 -21.78 -0.84
C GLY A 473 8.56 -21.58 -1.65
N ILE A 474 7.39 -21.81 -1.05
CA ILE A 474 6.09 -21.50 -1.67
C ILE A 474 5.90 -19.99 -1.81
N LEU A 475 6.28 -19.19 -0.80
CA LEU A 475 6.24 -17.72 -0.86
C LEU A 475 7.19 -17.16 -1.92
N LEU A 476 8.35 -17.77 -2.15
CA LEU A 476 9.28 -17.39 -3.22
C LEU A 476 8.66 -17.63 -4.62
N ILE A 477 8.05 -18.80 -4.84
CA ILE A 477 7.35 -19.09 -6.11
C ILE A 477 6.19 -18.12 -6.32
N LEU A 478 5.40 -17.88 -5.27
CA LEU A 478 4.30 -16.90 -5.29
C LEU A 478 4.82 -15.50 -5.60
N SER A 479 5.94 -15.08 -5.02
CA SER A 479 6.59 -13.78 -5.26
C SER A 479 7.04 -13.66 -6.71
N ALA A 480 7.72 -14.65 -7.26
CA ALA A 480 8.10 -14.65 -8.67
C ALA A 480 6.88 -14.54 -9.60
N MET A 481 5.78 -15.26 -9.31
CA MET A 481 4.52 -15.13 -10.06
C MET A 481 3.87 -13.74 -9.92
N PHE A 482 3.95 -13.12 -8.74
CA PHE A 482 3.34 -11.83 -8.45
C PHE A 482 4.13 -10.66 -9.05
N TYR A 483 5.41 -10.55 -8.75
CA TYR A 483 6.26 -9.46 -9.24
C TYR A 483 6.45 -9.54 -10.76
N VAL A 484 6.93 -10.68 -11.28
CA VAL A 484 7.20 -10.82 -12.72
C VAL A 484 5.90 -10.95 -13.51
N GLY A 485 5.02 -11.86 -13.10
CA GLY A 485 3.75 -12.10 -13.81
C GLY A 485 2.77 -10.93 -13.70
N GLY A 486 2.65 -10.31 -12.52
CA GLY A 486 1.83 -9.13 -12.31
C GLY A 486 2.32 -7.89 -13.06
N TYR A 487 3.64 -7.71 -13.17
CA TYR A 487 4.22 -6.62 -13.97
C TYR A 487 3.98 -6.83 -15.47
N PHE A 488 4.15 -8.04 -16.01
CA PHE A 488 3.79 -8.31 -17.41
C PHE A 488 2.28 -8.16 -17.68
N MET A 489 1.42 -8.54 -16.72
CA MET A 489 -0.01 -8.25 -16.79
C MET A 489 -0.30 -6.75 -16.80
N PHE A 490 0.41 -5.96 -16.00
CA PHE A 490 0.28 -4.50 -15.99
C PHE A 490 0.67 -3.88 -17.33
N LEU A 491 1.84 -4.22 -17.87
CA LEU A 491 2.27 -3.76 -19.20
C LEU A 491 1.28 -4.14 -20.30
N TYR A 492 0.75 -5.37 -20.25
CA TYR A 492 -0.25 -5.84 -21.22
C TYR A 492 -1.52 -4.98 -21.19
N GLU A 493 -2.10 -4.72 -20.00
CA GLU A 493 -3.29 -3.87 -19.86
C GLU A 493 -3.04 -2.45 -20.41
N ILE A 494 -1.86 -1.86 -20.15
CA ILE A 494 -1.49 -0.53 -20.68
C ILE A 494 -1.46 -0.52 -22.22
N VAL A 495 -0.83 -1.53 -22.84
CA VAL A 495 -0.76 -1.66 -24.31
C VAL A 495 -2.16 -1.84 -24.92
N MET A 496 -3.00 -2.66 -24.30
CA MET A 496 -4.36 -2.93 -24.77
C MET A 496 -5.28 -1.70 -24.67
N GLU A 497 -5.18 -0.96 -23.56
CA GLU A 497 -5.91 0.29 -23.35
C GLU A 497 -5.42 1.41 -24.29
N TYR A 498 -4.10 1.52 -24.54
CA TYR A 498 -3.54 2.46 -25.53
C TYR A 498 -4.08 2.19 -26.94
N HIS A 499 -4.18 0.92 -27.34
CA HIS A 499 -4.79 0.52 -28.62
C HIS A 499 -6.32 0.53 -28.62
N ARG A 500 -6.98 0.94 -27.53
CA ARG A 500 -8.45 0.91 -27.33
C ARG A 500 -9.08 -0.49 -27.53
N ARG A 501 -8.27 -1.55 -27.48
CA ARG A 501 -8.71 -2.95 -27.58
C ARG A 501 -9.07 -3.44 -26.19
N LYS A 502 -10.27 -3.11 -25.72
CA LYS A 502 -10.71 -3.51 -24.39
C LYS A 502 -10.86 -5.03 -24.29
N TRP A 503 -10.10 -5.66 -23.39
CA TRP A 503 -10.30 -7.08 -23.02
C TRP A 503 -11.59 -7.29 -22.21
N SER A 504 -12.06 -6.20 -21.59
CA SER A 504 -13.41 -6.11 -21.05
C SER A 504 -14.35 -5.44 -22.05
N ASP A 505 -15.26 -6.24 -22.63
CA ASP A 505 -16.65 -5.79 -22.78
C ASP A 505 -17.03 -5.09 -21.47
N PRO A 506 -17.65 -3.90 -21.51
CA PRO A 506 -17.67 -2.98 -20.37
C PRO A 506 -18.03 -3.68 -19.05
N ILE A 507 -17.08 -3.65 -18.10
CA ILE A 507 -17.19 -4.28 -16.78
C ILE A 507 -18.55 -3.98 -16.14
N ASP A 508 -18.92 -2.71 -16.07
CA ASP A 508 -20.20 -2.21 -15.57
C ASP A 508 -21.38 -2.45 -16.58
N GLU A 509 -21.47 -3.63 -17.23
CA GLU A 509 -22.78 -4.24 -17.61
C GLU A 509 -23.00 -5.72 -17.21
N GLU A 510 -22.08 -6.70 -17.27
CA GLU A 510 -22.28 -7.93 -16.47
C GLU A 510 -22.32 -7.59 -14.97
N LEU A 511 -21.44 -6.67 -14.53
CA LEU A 511 -21.43 -6.17 -13.17
C LEU A 511 -22.64 -5.27 -12.88
N VAL A 512 -23.15 -4.47 -13.84
CA VAL A 512 -24.38 -3.69 -13.63
C VAL A 512 -25.63 -4.58 -13.67
N VAL A 513 -25.67 -5.67 -14.45
CA VAL A 513 -26.72 -6.70 -14.35
C VAL A 513 -26.66 -7.35 -12.97
N ALA A 514 -25.49 -7.73 -12.48
CA ALA A 514 -25.31 -8.28 -11.13
C ALA A 514 -25.74 -7.28 -10.04
N ILE A 515 -25.30 -6.01 -10.12
CA ILE A 515 -25.66 -4.93 -9.19
C ILE A 515 -27.15 -4.59 -9.29
N LYS A 516 -27.76 -4.52 -10.48
CA LYS A 516 -29.20 -4.34 -10.69
C LYS A 516 -29.97 -5.51 -10.06
N LYS A 517 -29.52 -6.75 -10.26
CA LYS A 517 -30.13 -7.96 -9.67
C LYS A 517 -30.06 -7.92 -8.14
N ILE A 518 -28.89 -7.64 -7.55
CA ILE A 518 -28.69 -7.47 -6.10
C ILE A 518 -29.57 -6.32 -5.55
N ARG A 519 -29.60 -5.15 -6.20
CA ARG A 519 -30.46 -4.02 -5.82
C ARG A 519 -31.95 -4.38 -5.90
N SER A 520 -32.36 -5.17 -6.90
CA SER A 520 -33.76 -5.62 -7.04
C SER A 520 -34.16 -6.57 -5.90
N VAL A 521 -33.30 -7.51 -5.52
CA VAL A 521 -33.50 -8.42 -4.38
C VAL A 521 -33.58 -7.62 -3.08
N LYS A 522 -32.63 -6.68 -2.85
CA LYS A 522 -32.64 -5.81 -1.66
C LYS A 522 -33.92 -4.97 -1.58
N LYS A 523 -34.43 -4.43 -2.70
CA LYS A 523 -35.72 -3.73 -2.77
C LYS A 523 -36.91 -4.66 -2.46
N ARG A 524 -36.93 -5.89 -2.98
CA ARG A 524 -37.98 -6.90 -2.68
C ARG A 524 -37.99 -7.26 -1.19
N MET A 525 -36.83 -7.54 -0.60
CA MET A 525 -36.71 -7.83 0.84
C MET A 525 -37.15 -6.65 1.72
N LEU A 526 -36.85 -5.41 1.33
CA LEU A 526 -37.30 -4.21 2.04
C LEU A 526 -38.83 -4.01 1.93
N LYS A 527 -39.44 -4.27 0.76
CA LYS A 527 -40.91 -4.28 0.61
C LYS A 527 -41.56 -5.34 1.50
N ALA A 528 -41.07 -6.58 1.47
CA ALA A 528 -41.59 -7.67 2.30
C ALA A 528 -41.51 -7.33 3.81
N LYS A 529 -40.37 -6.80 4.28
CA LYS A 529 -40.25 -6.33 5.68
C LYS A 529 -41.23 -5.21 6.04
N LYS A 530 -41.48 -4.26 5.13
CA LYS A 530 -42.50 -3.21 5.34
C LYS A 530 -43.91 -3.78 5.42
N GLN A 531 -44.25 -4.76 4.57
CA GLN A 531 -45.57 -5.40 4.58
C GLN A 531 -45.81 -6.22 5.85
N VAL A 532 -44.82 -7.02 6.30
CA VAL A 532 -44.90 -7.74 7.57
C VAL A 532 -45.11 -6.78 8.74
N LYS A 533 -44.35 -5.67 8.79
CA LYS A 533 -44.49 -4.68 9.86
C LYS A 533 -45.87 -4.00 9.85
N ALA A 534 -46.34 -3.57 8.68
CA ALA A 534 -47.67 -2.96 8.54
C ALA A 534 -48.84 -3.92 8.79
N GLY A 535 -48.61 -5.24 8.74
CA GLY A 535 -49.57 -6.26 9.19
C GLY A 535 -49.57 -6.45 10.71
N GLN A 536 -48.39 -6.31 11.36
CA GLN A 536 -48.27 -6.35 12.82
C GLN A 536 -48.81 -5.07 13.48
N ASP A 537 -48.70 -3.91 12.83
CA ASP A 537 -49.26 -2.63 13.32
C ASP A 537 -50.80 -2.54 13.13
N LYS A 538 -51.47 -3.63 12.70
CA LYS A 538 -52.92 -3.74 12.47
C LYS A 538 -53.60 -4.86 13.27
N LEU A 539 -52.84 -5.57 14.10
CA LEU A 539 -53.28 -6.59 15.06
C LEU A 539 -53.09 -6.05 16.47
#